data_AF-A0A0R3PH43-F1
#
_entry.id   AF-A0A0R3PH43-F1
#
_cell.length_a   1.000
_cell.length_b   1.000
_cell.length_c   1.000
_cell.angle_alpha   90.00
_cell.angle_beta   90.00
_cell.angle_gamma   90.00
#
_symmetry.space_group_name_H-M   'P 1'
#
loop_
_entity.id
_entity.type
_entity.pdbx_description
1 polymer ?
#
loop_
_entity_poly.entity_id
_entity_poly.type
_entity_poly.pdbx_seq_one_letter_code
_entity_poly.pdbx_strand_id
1 'polypeptide(L)'
;MKEARLMRKYNHRHVVKILGVAVHEHPLMLVMEVCQNGALDSYLRENRGNVTLSEKLRFASEASDSLAYLEKKLCEIKTTGFGMSDNTVIVHYDTLEKVWFYLKF
;
A
#
# COMPACT_ATOMS: atom_id res chain seq x y z
N MET A 1 -5.09 3.65 -17.50
CA MET A 1 -6.42 3.06 -17.18
C MET A 1 -6.39 1.53 -17.09
N LYS A 2 -5.55 0.84 -17.88
CA LYS A 2 -5.42 -0.63 -17.81
C LYS A 2 -4.80 -1.10 -16.49
N GLU A 3 -3.91 -0.28 -15.94
CA GLU A 3 -3.08 -0.50 -14.75
C GLU A 3 -3.92 -0.46 -13.48
N ALA A 4 -4.75 0.58 -13.30
CA ALA A 4 -5.68 0.65 -12.17
C ALA A 4 -6.67 -0.52 -12.16
N ARG A 5 -7.06 -1.02 -13.34
CA ARG A 5 -7.93 -2.20 -13.48
C ARG A 5 -7.21 -3.50 -13.11
N LEU A 6 -5.89 -3.55 -13.28
CA LEU A 6 -5.04 -4.68 -12.89
C LEU A 6 -4.76 -4.65 -11.39
N MET A 7 -4.45 -3.48 -10.84
CA MET A 7 -4.24 -3.29 -9.40
C MET A 7 -5.50 -3.58 -8.57
N ARG A 8 -6.71 -3.33 -9.10
CA ARG A 8 -7.98 -3.78 -8.47
C ARG A 8 -8.07 -5.29 -8.26
N LYS A 9 -7.30 -6.09 -8.99
CA LYS A 9 -7.27 -7.55 -8.84
C LYS A 9 -6.35 -7.99 -7.69
N TYR A 10 -5.54 -7.09 -7.15
CA TYR A 10 -4.67 -7.40 -6.03
C TYR A 10 -5.52 -7.62 -4.79
N ASN A 11 -5.36 -8.80 -4.20
CA ASN A 11 -6.12 -9.21 -3.04
C ASN A 11 -5.16 -9.95 -2.10
N HIS A 12 -4.64 -9.21 -1.15
CA HIS A 12 -3.72 -9.70 -0.14
C HIS A 12 -4.00 -8.99 1.17
N ARG A 13 -3.86 -9.71 2.29
CA ARG A 13 -4.21 -9.22 3.62
C ARG A 13 -3.42 -7.96 4.00
N HIS A 14 -2.15 -7.88 3.58
CA HIS A 14 -1.22 -6.80 3.89
C HIS A 14 -1.04 -5.81 2.71
N VAL A 15 -1.94 -5.79 1.74
CA VAL A 15 -1.90 -4.84 0.61
C VAL A 15 -3.18 -4.03 0.60
N VAL A 16 -3.06 -2.71 0.44
CA VAL A 16 -4.21 -1.82 0.34
C VAL A 16 -5.00 -2.13 -0.93
N LYS A 17 -6.29 -2.38 -0.76
CA LYS A 17 -7.21 -2.65 -1.87
C LYS A 17 -7.64 -1.36 -2.54
N ILE A 18 -7.37 -1.23 -3.84
CA ILE A 18 -8.04 -0.22 -4.68
C ILE A 18 -9.48 -0.65 -4.89
N LEU A 19 -10.41 0.23 -4.56
CA LEU A 19 -11.83 0.09 -4.84
C LEU A 19 -12.15 0.59 -6.26
N GLY A 20 -11.55 1.71 -6.67
CA GLY A 20 -11.76 2.29 -7.99
C GLY A 20 -10.91 3.52 -8.29
N VAL A 21 -11.22 4.14 -9.44
CA VAL A 21 -10.66 5.43 -9.86
C VAL A 21 -11.84 6.38 -10.04
N ALA A 22 -11.75 7.56 -9.45
CA ALA A 22 -12.70 8.64 -9.68
C ALA A 22 -12.08 9.67 -10.63
N VAL A 23 -12.87 10.08 -11.63
CA VAL A 23 -12.50 11.12 -12.59
C VAL A 23 -13.62 12.14 -12.56
N HIS A 24 -13.35 13.31 -12.01
CA HIS A 24 -14.31 14.42 -11.99
C HIS A 24 -13.75 15.59 -12.80
N GLU A 25 -12.58 16.09 -12.41
CA GLU A 25 -11.68 16.96 -13.18
C GLU A 25 -10.23 16.60 -12.82
N HIS A 26 -9.23 17.02 -13.60
CA HIS A 26 -7.83 16.77 -13.25
C HIS A 26 -7.53 17.29 -11.82
N PRO A 27 -6.83 16.51 -10.96
CA PRO A 27 -6.14 15.25 -11.22
C PRO A 27 -6.99 13.98 -10.98
N LEU A 28 -6.53 12.86 -11.56
CA LEU A 28 -7.07 11.52 -11.30
C LEU A 28 -7.02 11.15 -9.81
N MET A 29 -8.14 10.68 -9.26
CA MET A 29 -8.24 10.27 -7.85
C MET A 29 -8.33 8.74 -7.72
N LEU A 30 -7.57 8.16 -6.78
CA LEU A 30 -7.65 6.76 -6.42
C LEU A 30 -8.56 6.58 -5.20
N VAL A 31 -9.54 5.69 -5.33
CA VAL A 31 -10.41 5.29 -4.23
C VAL A 31 -9.89 3.97 -3.67
N MET A 32 -9.53 3.97 -2.39
CA MET A 32 -8.92 2.84 -1.69
C MET A 32 -9.72 2.52 -0.42
N GLU A 33 -9.48 1.36 0.17
CA GLU A 33 -9.96 1.09 1.52
C GLU A 33 -9.37 2.08 2.54
N VAL A 34 -10.13 2.36 3.60
CA VAL A 34 -9.71 3.29 4.66
C VAL A 34 -8.69 2.61 5.56
N CYS A 35 -7.58 3.28 5.84
CA CYS A 35 -6.59 2.84 6.84
C CYS A 35 -6.70 3.76 8.06
N GLN A 36 -7.29 3.25 9.13
CA GLN A 36 -7.73 4.04 10.29
C GLN A 36 -6.60 4.82 10.97
N ASN A 37 -5.38 4.26 10.99
CA ASN A 37 -4.26 4.83 11.74
C ASN A 37 -3.24 5.54 10.83
N GLY A 38 -3.64 5.86 9.59
CA GLY A 38 -2.83 6.64 8.67
C GLY A 38 -1.53 5.96 8.26
N ALA A 39 -0.48 6.74 8.04
CA ALA A 39 0.82 6.21 7.64
C ALA A 39 1.60 5.67 8.84
N LEU A 40 2.28 4.53 8.65
CA LEU A 40 3.05 3.86 9.70
C LEU A 40 4.14 4.77 10.29
N ASP A 41 4.80 5.57 9.45
CA ASP A 41 5.84 6.49 9.92
C ASP A 41 5.29 7.55 10.89
N SER A 42 4.06 8.00 10.66
CA SER A 42 3.35 8.92 11.54
C SER A 42 2.95 8.23 12.83
N TYR A 43 2.37 7.03 12.75
CA TYR A 43 2.04 6.20 13.91
C TYR A 43 3.26 5.91 14.80
N LEU A 44 4.39 5.54 14.20
CA LEU A 44 5.65 5.27 14.93
C LEU A 44 6.23 6.53 15.57
N ARG A 45 6.02 7.71 14.96
CA ARG A 45 6.45 8.99 15.54
C ARG A 45 5.58 9.40 16.73
N GLU A 46 4.28 9.19 16.64
CA GLU A 46 3.32 9.51 17.71
C GLU A 46 3.46 8.55 18.91
N ASN A 47 3.75 7.27 18.65
CA ASN A 47 3.86 6.22 19.68
C ASN A 47 5.31 5.89 20.05
N ARG A 48 6.23 6.86 19.91
CA ARG A 48 7.65 6.66 20.26
C ARG A 48 7.80 6.16 21.70
N GLY A 49 8.49 5.04 21.87
CA GLY A 49 8.72 4.41 23.17
C GLY A 49 7.61 3.47 23.64
N ASN A 50 6.42 3.54 23.05
CA ASN A 50 5.29 2.66 23.38
C ASN A 50 5.18 1.44 22.45
N VAL A 51 5.82 1.49 21.27
CA VAL A 51 5.85 0.36 20.33
C VAL A 51 6.92 -0.65 20.76
N THR A 52 6.47 -1.86 21.10
CA THR A 52 7.30 -2.97 21.54
C THR A 52 8.16 -3.54 20.39
N LEU A 53 9.23 -4.27 20.72
CA LEU A 53 10.04 -4.95 19.71
C LEU A 53 9.21 -5.99 18.92
N SER A 54 8.27 -6.66 19.57
CA SER A 54 7.40 -7.65 18.93
C SER A 54 6.53 -7.01 17.84
N GLU A 55 5.96 -5.83 18.12
CA GLU A 55 5.18 -5.08 17.13
C GLU A 55 6.06 -4.65 15.95
N LYS A 56 7.26 -4.14 16.20
CA LYS A 56 8.20 -3.76 15.12
C LYS A 56 8.56 -4.95 14.22
N LEU A 57 8.79 -6.12 14.80
CA LEU A 57 9.06 -7.34 14.04
C LEU A 57 7.84 -7.79 13.24
N ARG A 58 6.64 -7.68 13.82
CA ARG A 58 5.38 -7.95 13.12
C ARG A 58 5.24 -7.03 11.90
N PHE A 59 5.43 -5.73 12.09
CA PHE A 59 5.38 -4.71 11.03
C PHE A 59 6.33 -5.03 9.87
N ALA A 60 7.59 -5.35 10.18
CA ALA A 60 8.57 -5.74 9.18
C ALA A 60 8.19 -7.04 8.43
N SER A 61 7.64 -8.03 9.14
CA SER A 61 7.20 -9.30 8.57
C SER A 61 5.99 -9.12 7.64
N GLU A 62 4.97 -8.38 8.08
CA GLU A 62 3.76 -8.06 7.30
C GLU A 62 4.11 -7.25 6.05
N ALA A 63 4.99 -6.25 6.18
CA ALA A 63 5.50 -5.49 5.06
C ALA A 63 6.24 -6.39 4.06
N SER A 64 7.10 -7.30 4.53
CA SER A 64 7.84 -8.23 3.67
C SER A 64 6.91 -9.18 2.92
N ASP A 65 5.88 -9.72 3.59
CA ASP A 65 4.88 -10.60 2.99
C ASP A 65 4.06 -9.88 1.89
N SER A 66 3.64 -8.65 2.17
CA SER A 66 2.97 -7.81 1.18
C SER A 66 3.84 -7.51 -0.04
N LEU A 67 5.14 -7.23 0.19
CA LEU A 67 6.10 -6.92 -0.86
C LEU A 67 6.37 -8.13 -1.73
N ALA A 68 6.49 -9.32 -1.14
CA ALA A 68 6.65 -10.57 -1.89
C ALA A 68 5.42 -10.87 -2.77
N TYR A 69 4.20 -10.65 -2.24
CA TYR A 69 2.98 -10.76 -3.03
C TYR A 69 2.96 -9.77 -4.19
N LEU A 70 3.29 -8.50 -3.90
CA LEU A 70 3.32 -7.43 -4.89
C LEU A 70 4.39 -7.71 -5.94
N GLU A 71 5.60 -8.12 -5.59
CA GLU A 71 6.67 -8.44 -6.53
C GLU A 71 6.22 -9.50 -7.54
N LYS A 72 5.62 -10.59 -7.06
CA LYS A 72 5.06 -11.65 -7.91
C LYS A 72 4.01 -11.12 -8.87
N LYS A 73 3.19 -10.16 -8.43
CA LYS A 73 2.11 -9.55 -9.21
C LYS A 73 2.54 -8.34 -10.05
N LEU A 74 3.63 -7.68 -9.70
CA LEU A 74 4.22 -6.54 -10.40
C LEU A 74 5.09 -6.99 -11.55
N CYS A 75 5.67 -8.20 -11.50
CA CYS A 75 6.24 -8.84 -12.69
C CYS A 75 5.20 -8.98 -13.82
N GLU A 76 3.91 -9.10 -13.49
CA GLU A 76 2.82 -9.08 -14.48
C GLU A 76 2.54 -7.66 -15.04
N ILE A 77 2.97 -6.58 -14.35
CA ILE A 77 2.73 -5.16 -14.72
C ILE A 77 3.96 -4.49 -15.36
N LYS A 78 5.18 -4.85 -14.98
CA LYS A 78 6.42 -4.23 -15.51
C LYS A 78 6.55 -4.36 -17.04
N THR A 79 5.87 -5.32 -17.65
CA THR A 79 5.77 -5.49 -19.12
C THR A 79 4.89 -4.43 -19.81
N THR A 80 4.09 -3.64 -19.09
CA THR A 80 3.18 -2.63 -19.65
C THR A 80 3.63 -1.17 -19.48
N GLY A 81 4.83 -0.91 -18.95
CA GLY A 81 5.47 0.41 -19.05
C GLY A 81 4.91 1.51 -18.13
N PHE A 82 4.94 1.30 -16.81
CA PHE A 82 4.77 2.39 -15.83
C PHE A 82 5.81 2.26 -14.71
N GLY A 83 6.58 3.32 -14.46
CA GLY A 83 7.48 3.42 -13.33
C GLY A 83 6.70 3.82 -12.08
N MET A 84 6.40 2.86 -11.20
CA MET A 84 5.99 3.19 -9.84
C MET A 84 7.19 3.84 -9.15
N SER A 85 6.99 5.00 -8.50
CA SER A 85 8.06 5.60 -7.71
C SER A 85 8.45 4.66 -6.58
N ASP A 86 9.74 4.59 -6.23
CA ASP A 86 10.29 3.77 -5.13
C ASP A 86 9.69 4.09 -3.75
N ASN A 87 8.83 5.12 -3.66
CA ASN A 87 8.11 5.53 -2.47
C ASN A 87 6.98 4.53 -2.14
N THR A 88 7.35 3.47 -1.43
CA THR A 88 6.44 2.59 -0.69
C THR A 88 5.89 3.36 0.51
N VAL A 89 4.57 3.51 0.61
CA VAL A 89 3.90 3.99 1.82
C VAL A 89 3.27 2.82 2.53
N ILE A 90 3.69 2.62 3.77
CA ILE A 90 3.06 1.66 4.67
C ILE A 90 1.98 2.42 5.45
N VAL A 91 0.75 1.91 5.40
CA VAL A 91 -0.40 2.46 6.11
C VAL A 91 -0.89 1.47 7.17
N HIS A 92 -1.31 1.99 8.31
CA HIS A 92 -1.63 1.21 9.50
C HIS A 92 -3.15 1.05 9.68
N TYR A 93 -3.58 -0.18 9.98
CA TYR A 93 -4.95 -0.54 10.38
C TYR A 93 -4.91 -1.08 11.81
N ASP A 94 -6.03 -1.04 12.55
CA ASP A 94 -6.12 -1.48 13.95
C ASP A 94 -5.62 -2.91 14.24
N THR A 95 -5.45 -3.74 13.20
CA THR A 95 -5.01 -5.13 13.34
C THR A 95 -3.96 -5.59 12.31
N LEU A 96 -3.68 -4.81 11.25
CA LEU A 96 -2.85 -5.23 10.10
C LEU A 96 -2.20 -4.02 9.42
N GLU A 97 -0.91 -4.11 9.10
CA GLU A 97 -0.27 -3.09 8.27
C GLU A 97 -0.42 -3.43 6.79
N LYS A 98 -0.72 -2.40 5.99
CA LYS A 98 -0.90 -2.56 4.54
C LYS A 98 0.07 -1.69 3.77
N VAL A 99 0.65 -2.26 2.74
CA VAL A 99 1.55 -1.54 1.84
C VAL A 99 0.80 -1.01 0.63
N TRP A 100 1.10 0.23 0.26
CA TRP A 100 0.64 0.87 -0.96
C TRP A 100 1.77 1.67 -1.62
N PHE A 101 1.77 1.76 -2.94
CA PHE A 101 2.70 2.58 -3.71
C PHE A 101 1.96 3.75 -4.34
N TYR A 102 2.51 4.96 -4.22
CA TYR A 102 1.94 6.10 -4.96
C TYR A 102 2.06 5.85 -6.46
N LEU A 103 0.93 5.91 -7.16
CA LEU A 103 0.91 6.09 -8.61
C LEU A 103 1.21 7.56 -8.89
N LYS A 104 2.37 7.83 -9.49
CA LYS A 104 2.70 9.15 -10.01
C LYS A 104 2.14 9.22 -11.43
N PHE A 105 1.00 9.90 -11.60
CA PHE A 105 0.41 10.15 -12.92
C PHE A 105 1.10 11.34 -13.61
#